data_AF-A0A929D378-F1
#
_entry.id   AF-A0A929D378-F1
#
_cell.length_a   1.000
_cell.length_b   1.000
_cell.length_c   1.000
_cell.angle_alpha   90.00
_cell.angle_beta   90.00
_cell.angle_gamma   90.00
#
_symmetry.space_group_name_H-M   'P 1'
#
loop_
_entity.id
_entity.type
_entity.pdbx_description
1 polymer ?
#
loop_
_entity_poly.entity_id
_entity_poly.type
_entity_poly.pdbx_seq_one_letter_code
_entity_poly.pdbx_strand_id
1 'polypeptide(L)'
;MNTERIARKLCQNLERLPYLPFVTDEELGERLDPEVIQAFRLLESLNRAQGICYRCGGKCCHEMGCELFSPELGGCPIADYRPLLCRFHYCEKFGPEHEGLVKGLRDLFVSAAAHGEAESRVVLGLELNMLLYRACRKPDDHCPHLVENMRQIAAAAHRGEMSWQEAKGKFREEVETYRSMKQQEANLALAGAD
;
A
#
# COMPACT_ATOMS: atom_id res chain seq x y z
N MET A 1 1.70 5.59 24.15
CA MET A 1 0.90 5.99 22.98
C MET A 1 -0.47 5.34 23.11
N ASN A 2 -1.58 6.09 23.07
CA ASN A 2 -2.93 5.50 23.18
C ASN A 2 -3.33 4.93 21.81
N THR A 3 -3.00 3.66 21.58
CA THR A 3 -3.17 2.97 20.28
C THR A 3 -4.62 2.96 19.81
N GLU A 4 -5.59 2.81 20.71
CA GLU A 4 -7.01 2.76 20.35
C GLU A 4 -7.52 4.12 19.84
N ARG A 5 -7.15 5.20 20.52
CA ARG A 5 -7.49 6.56 20.08
C ARG A 5 -6.89 6.87 18.71
N ILE A 6 -5.63 6.49 18.49
CA ILE A 6 -4.93 6.73 17.22
C ILE A 6 -5.52 5.87 16.11
N ALA A 7 -5.84 4.60 16.39
CA ALA A 7 -6.48 3.70 15.44
C ALA A 7 -7.85 4.24 14.97
N ARG A 8 -8.66 4.78 15.90
CA ARG A 8 -9.95 5.39 15.55
C ARG A 8 -9.78 6.65 14.71
N LYS A 9 -8.85 7.54 15.08
CA LYS A 9 -8.55 8.76 14.33
C LYS A 9 -7.99 8.45 12.93
N LEU A 10 -7.15 7.41 12.85
CA LEU A 10 -6.63 6.87 11.60
C LEU A 10 -7.78 6.43 10.68
N CYS A 11 -8.74 5.64 11.19
CA CYS A 11 -9.91 5.23 10.41
C CYS A 11 -10.70 6.44 9.91
N GLN A 12 -11.07 7.37 10.78
CA GLN A 12 -11.85 8.54 10.40
C GLN A 12 -11.16 9.41 9.34
N ASN A 13 -9.83 9.53 9.40
CA ASN A 13 -9.09 10.36 8.46
C ASN A 13 -8.85 9.64 7.12
N LEU A 14 -8.63 8.33 7.13
CA LEU A 14 -8.46 7.53 5.92
C LEU A 14 -9.79 7.32 5.16
N GLU A 15 -10.95 7.41 5.82
CA GLU A 15 -12.27 7.27 5.17
C GLU A 15 -12.52 8.33 4.10
N ARG A 16 -11.79 9.44 4.22
CA ARG A 16 -11.80 10.57 3.30
C ARG A 16 -10.97 10.32 2.04
N LEU A 17 -10.29 9.17 1.94
CA LEU A 17 -9.48 8.77 0.79
C LEU A 17 -10.21 7.67 0.00
N PRO A 18 -10.88 8.00 -1.10
CA PRO A 18 -11.71 7.03 -1.82
C PRO A 18 -10.90 5.95 -2.55
N TYR A 19 -9.62 6.18 -2.76
CA TYR A 19 -8.72 5.35 -3.58
C TYR A 19 -7.79 4.45 -2.75
N LEU A 20 -8.15 4.15 -1.50
CA LEU A 20 -7.47 3.09 -0.75
C LEU A 20 -7.45 1.78 -1.58
N PRO A 21 -6.35 1.01 -1.52
CA PRO A 21 -5.19 1.14 -0.64
C PRO A 21 -4.07 2.06 -1.18
N PHE A 22 -4.22 2.59 -2.40
CA PHE A 22 -3.17 3.28 -3.16
C PHE A 22 -3.15 4.78 -2.87
N VAL A 23 -2.61 5.12 -1.69
CA VAL A 23 -2.42 6.50 -1.23
C VAL A 23 -0.96 6.91 -1.36
N THR A 24 -0.68 8.17 -1.64
CA THR A 24 0.70 8.70 -1.63
C THR A 24 1.19 8.97 -0.20
N ASP A 25 2.50 9.17 -0.04
CA ASP A 25 3.08 9.53 1.25
C ASP A 25 2.64 10.93 1.72
N GLU A 26 2.35 11.83 0.76
CA GLU A 26 1.83 13.18 1.03
C GLU A 26 0.40 13.13 1.54
N GLU A 27 -0.49 12.44 0.82
CA GLU A 27 -1.89 12.23 1.21
C GLU A 27 -1.99 11.54 2.56
N LEU A 28 -1.12 10.57 2.82
CA LEU A 28 -1.04 9.91 4.11
C LEU A 28 -0.60 10.89 5.20
N GLY A 29 0.37 11.75 4.92
CA GLY A 29 0.87 12.76 5.86
C GLY A 29 -0.14 13.80 6.30
N GLU A 30 -1.12 14.13 5.46
CA GLU A 30 -2.22 15.04 5.81
C GLU A 30 -3.25 14.40 6.75
N ARG A 31 -3.27 13.06 6.84
CA ARG A 31 -4.32 12.28 7.48
C ARG A 31 -3.85 11.55 8.73
N LEU A 32 -2.54 11.34 8.90
CA LEU A 32 -1.97 10.69 10.06
C LEU A 32 -1.68 11.67 11.20
N ASP A 33 -1.63 11.15 12.42
CA ASP A 33 -1.09 11.89 13.55
C ASP A 33 0.37 12.30 13.29
N PRO A 34 0.80 13.51 13.70
CA PRO A 34 2.17 14.02 13.48
C PRO A 34 3.28 13.06 13.92
N GLU A 35 3.07 12.34 15.03
CA GLU A 35 4.01 11.35 15.54
C GLU A 35 4.15 10.14 14.60
N VAL A 36 3.04 9.66 14.05
CA VAL A 36 3.00 8.52 13.13
C VAL A 36 3.65 8.90 11.80
N ILE A 37 3.38 10.09 11.27
CA ILE A 37 4.02 10.55 10.03
C ILE A 37 5.52 10.83 10.23
N GLN A 38 5.95 11.30 11.40
CA GLN A 38 7.39 11.43 11.70
C GLN A 38 8.08 10.07 11.70
N ALA A 39 7.49 9.09 12.37
CA ALA A 39 8.00 7.72 12.37
C ALA A 39 8.08 7.14 10.95
N PHE A 40 7.03 7.35 10.15
CA PHE A 40 7.02 6.92 8.75
C PHE A 40 8.10 7.61 7.90
N ARG A 41 8.24 8.94 8.02
CA ARG A 41 9.27 9.72 7.31
C ARG A 41 10.68 9.31 7.70
N LEU A 42 10.90 8.95 8.97
CA LEU A 42 12.18 8.41 9.43
C LEU A 42 12.49 7.09 8.71
N LEU A 43 11.55 6.14 8.71
CA LEU A 43 11.73 4.85 8.04
C LEU A 43 11.95 5.02 6.53
N GLU A 44 11.20 5.91 5.87
CA GLU A 44 11.39 6.17 4.45
C GLU A 44 12.73 6.85 4.15
N SER A 45 13.16 7.80 4.98
CA SER A 45 14.48 8.43 4.89
C SER A 45 15.59 7.39 5.00
N LEU A 46 15.51 6.49 5.99
CA LEU A 46 16.46 5.38 6.16
C LEU A 46 16.46 4.44 4.96
N ASN A 47 15.28 4.08 4.47
CA ASN A 47 15.12 3.23 3.29
C ASN A 47 15.81 3.85 2.06
N ARG A 48 15.59 5.14 1.80
CA ARG A 48 16.23 5.86 0.68
C ARG A 48 17.74 5.98 0.85
N ALA A 49 18.19 6.42 2.02
CA ALA A 49 19.61 6.63 2.30
C ALA A 49 20.44 5.34 2.18
N GLN A 50 19.87 4.22 2.63
CA GLN A 50 20.58 2.94 2.66
C GLN A 50 20.19 2.02 1.47
N GLY A 51 19.22 2.42 0.66
CA GLY A 51 18.66 1.61 -0.41
C GLY A 51 18.07 0.30 0.09
N ILE A 52 17.39 0.28 1.25
CA ILE A 52 16.97 -0.96 1.92
C ILE A 52 16.09 -1.81 1.02
N CYS A 53 14.99 -1.26 0.49
CA CYS A 53 14.07 -2.00 -0.37
C CYS A 53 14.72 -2.44 -1.69
N TYR A 54 15.57 -1.60 -2.29
CA TYR A 54 16.33 -1.95 -3.49
C TYR A 54 17.29 -3.11 -3.23
N ARG A 55 18.09 -3.01 -2.16
CA ARG A 55 19.10 -4.01 -1.79
C ARG A 55 18.51 -5.27 -1.17
N CYS A 56 17.26 -5.25 -0.70
CA CYS A 56 16.63 -6.46 -0.19
C CYS A 56 16.32 -7.48 -1.30
N GLY A 57 16.46 -7.10 -2.58
CA GLY A 57 16.21 -7.99 -3.71
C GLY A 57 14.77 -8.51 -3.74
N GLY A 58 13.84 -7.78 -3.10
CA GLY A 58 12.46 -8.21 -2.91
C GLY A 58 12.27 -9.35 -1.93
N LYS A 59 13.20 -9.64 -1.01
CA LYS A 59 13.01 -10.66 0.05
C LYS A 59 11.67 -10.48 0.78
N CYS A 60 11.40 -9.27 1.29
CA CYS A 60 10.13 -8.97 1.94
C CYS A 60 8.94 -9.10 0.98
N CYS A 61 9.08 -8.63 -0.26
CA CYS A 61 8.05 -8.79 -1.27
C CYS A 61 7.74 -10.27 -1.53
N HIS A 62 8.76 -11.13 -1.62
CA HIS A 62 8.63 -12.57 -1.84
C HIS A 62 8.02 -13.28 -0.63
N GLU A 63 8.44 -12.94 0.60
CA GLU A 63 7.85 -13.47 1.84
C GLU A 63 6.36 -13.12 1.99
N MET A 64 5.97 -11.95 1.49
CA MET A 64 4.58 -11.52 1.40
C MET A 64 3.87 -12.08 0.17
N GLY A 65 4.63 -12.59 -0.81
CA GLY A 65 4.16 -13.11 -2.10
C GLY A 65 3.72 -12.07 -3.13
N CYS A 66 4.24 -10.84 -3.03
CA CYS A 66 3.91 -9.69 -3.86
C CYS A 66 3.83 -10.02 -5.36
N GLU A 67 2.63 -10.02 -5.95
CA GLU A 67 2.48 -10.28 -7.39
C GLU A 67 3.06 -9.17 -8.28
N LEU A 68 3.29 -7.98 -7.70
CA LEU A 68 3.94 -6.85 -8.37
C LEU A 68 5.46 -6.91 -8.27
N PHE A 69 6.00 -7.88 -7.52
CA PHE A 69 7.42 -8.09 -7.45
C PHE A 69 7.89 -8.95 -8.62
N SER A 70 8.85 -8.41 -9.35
CA SER A 70 9.69 -9.15 -10.27
C SER A 70 11.14 -8.75 -9.98
N PRO A 71 12.08 -9.72 -9.87
CA PRO A 71 13.51 -9.41 -9.75
C PRO A 71 14.02 -8.51 -10.88
N GLU A 72 13.45 -8.65 -12.07
CA GLU A 72 13.82 -7.92 -13.29
C GLU A 72 13.43 -6.44 -13.25
N LEU A 73 12.46 -6.05 -12.41
CA LEU A 73 12.09 -4.64 -12.20
C LEU A 73 13.15 -3.86 -11.40
N GLY A 74 14.05 -4.55 -10.69
CA GLY A 74 15.03 -3.95 -9.80
C GLY A 74 14.43 -3.18 -8.61
N GLY A 75 13.11 -3.14 -8.45
CA GLY A 75 12.42 -2.43 -7.38
C GLY A 75 10.91 -2.41 -7.56
N CYS A 76 10.17 -1.90 -6.56
CA CYS A 76 8.71 -1.83 -6.62
C CYS A 76 8.26 -0.83 -7.71
N PRO A 77 7.41 -1.26 -8.68
CA PRO A 77 6.99 -0.38 -9.77
C PRO A 77 6.06 0.75 -9.28
N ILE A 78 5.31 0.49 -8.21
CA ILE A 78 4.33 1.40 -7.59
C ILE A 78 4.81 1.95 -6.24
N ALA A 79 6.13 2.16 -6.09
CA ALA A 79 6.74 2.54 -4.81
C ALA A 79 6.09 3.75 -4.12
N ASP A 80 5.60 4.73 -4.90
CA ASP A 80 4.96 5.96 -4.43
C ASP A 80 3.48 5.77 -4.02
N TYR A 81 2.87 4.69 -4.49
CA TYR A 81 1.47 4.33 -4.24
C TYR A 81 1.32 3.07 -3.39
N ARG A 82 2.44 2.55 -2.87
CA ARG A 82 2.48 1.22 -2.28
C ARG A 82 1.45 1.08 -1.13
N PRO A 83 0.80 -0.09 -1.01
CA PRO A 83 -0.13 -0.37 0.07
C PRO A 83 0.45 0.00 1.45
N LEU A 84 -0.40 0.47 2.37
CA LEU A 84 -0.03 0.82 3.74
C LEU A 84 0.72 -0.31 4.45
N LEU A 85 0.30 -1.57 4.29
CA LEU A 85 1.02 -2.68 4.93
C LEU A 85 2.43 -2.87 4.37
N CYS A 86 2.66 -2.62 3.09
CA CYS A 86 4.00 -2.65 2.50
C CYS A 86 4.90 -1.55 3.09
N ARG A 87 4.33 -0.42 3.52
CA ARG A 87 5.06 0.66 4.21
C ARG A 87 5.52 0.27 5.61
N PHE A 88 4.81 -0.63 6.28
CA PHE A 88 5.07 -1.05 7.67
C PHE A 88 5.56 -2.49 7.80
N HIS A 89 5.97 -3.10 6.68
CA HIS A 89 6.63 -4.39 6.74
C HIS A 89 8.05 -4.21 7.29
N TYR A 90 8.35 -4.89 8.40
CA TYR A 90 9.67 -4.84 9.00
C TYR A 90 10.68 -5.60 8.14
N CYS A 91 11.69 -4.88 7.66
CA CYS A 91 12.89 -5.47 7.08
C CYS A 91 14.00 -5.46 8.13
N GLU A 92 14.64 -6.60 8.38
CA GLU A 92 15.79 -6.73 9.29
C GLU A 92 16.93 -5.76 8.97
N LYS A 93 17.00 -5.28 7.72
CA LYS A 93 17.98 -4.28 7.27
C LYS A 93 17.76 -2.89 7.85
N PHE A 94 16.60 -2.61 8.44
CA PHE A 94 16.40 -1.41 9.26
C PHE A 94 17.14 -1.48 10.60
N GLY A 95 17.65 -2.64 11.00
CA GLY A 95 18.33 -2.82 12.28
C GLY A 95 17.35 -3.07 13.44
N PRO A 96 17.84 -3.70 14.53
CA PRO A 96 17.03 -4.03 15.70
C PRO A 96 16.48 -2.79 16.44
N GLU A 97 17.17 -1.66 16.37
CA GLU A 97 16.77 -0.39 17.00
C GLU A 97 15.46 0.19 16.43
N HIS A 98 15.09 -0.20 15.21
CA HIS A 98 13.87 0.28 14.55
C HIS A 98 12.74 -0.77 14.54
N GLU A 99 13.02 -2.00 14.97
CA GLU A 99 12.06 -3.11 14.97
C GLU A 99 10.80 -2.78 15.79
N GLY A 100 10.99 -2.24 17.00
CA GLY A 100 9.87 -1.87 17.88
C GLY A 100 8.97 -0.79 17.27
N LEU A 101 9.57 0.18 16.57
CA LEU A 101 8.83 1.24 15.87
C LEU A 101 7.99 0.65 14.74
N VAL A 102 8.58 -0.18 13.88
CA VAL A 102 7.88 -0.77 12.74
C VAL A 102 6.77 -1.71 13.19
N LYS A 103 7.03 -2.56 14.19
CA LYS A 103 6.00 -3.43 14.78
C LYS A 103 4.86 -2.61 15.38
N GLY A 104 5.17 -1.57 16.15
CA GLY A 104 4.16 -0.69 16.75
C GLY A 104 3.29 0.00 15.70
N LEU A 105 3.87 0.48 14.60
CA LEU A 105 3.12 1.04 13.47
C LEU A 105 2.24 -0.03 12.82
N ARG A 106 2.78 -1.20 12.46
CA ARG A 106 1.99 -2.29 11.87
C ARG A 106 0.81 -2.68 12.76
N ASP A 107 1.06 -2.87 14.05
CA ASP A 107 0.04 -3.31 15.01
C ASP A 107 -1.05 -2.24 15.19
N LEU A 108 -0.69 -0.95 15.09
CA LEU A 108 -1.66 0.15 15.01
C LEU A 108 -2.61 0.02 13.81
N PHE A 109 -2.10 -0.27 12.61
CA PHE A 109 -2.94 -0.44 11.40
C PHE A 109 -3.81 -1.70 11.47
N VAL A 110 -3.29 -2.80 12.00
CA VAL A 110 -4.08 -4.02 12.22
C VAL A 110 -5.19 -3.76 13.24
N SER A 111 -4.88 -3.04 14.33
CA SER A 111 -5.87 -2.66 15.34
C SER A 111 -6.93 -1.72 14.76
N ALA A 112 -6.55 -0.81 13.86
CA ALA A 112 -7.49 0.06 13.15
C ALA A 112 -8.47 -0.73 12.29
N ALA A 113 -8.01 -1.77 11.58
CA ALA A 113 -8.89 -2.67 10.84
C ALA A 113 -9.86 -3.42 11.77
N ALA A 114 -9.41 -3.84 12.95
CA ALA A 114 -10.24 -4.57 13.92
C ALA A 114 -11.28 -3.70 14.66
N HIS A 115 -11.11 -2.37 14.65
CA HIS A 115 -11.96 -1.42 15.37
C HIS A 115 -12.82 -0.54 14.47
N GLY A 116 -12.61 -0.56 13.16
CA GLY A 116 -13.51 0.12 12.24
C GLY A 116 -14.86 -0.59 12.14
N GLU A 117 -15.89 0.15 11.78
CA GLU A 117 -17.21 -0.43 11.48
C GLU A 117 -17.06 -1.36 10.26
N ALA A 118 -17.69 -2.54 10.31
CA ALA A 118 -17.53 -3.60 9.29
C ALA A 118 -17.88 -3.17 7.85
N GLU A 119 -18.52 -2.01 7.68
CA GLU A 119 -18.90 -1.42 6.38
C GLU A 119 -18.14 -0.13 6.04
N SER A 120 -17.20 0.30 6.90
CA SER A 120 -16.38 1.48 6.63
C SER A 120 -15.49 1.25 5.41
N ARG A 121 -15.42 2.26 4.53
CA ARG A 121 -14.48 2.27 3.38
C ARG A 121 -13.03 2.07 3.81
N VAL A 122 -12.67 2.45 5.04
CA VAL A 122 -11.30 2.19 5.56
C VAL A 122 -11.11 0.76 5.97
N VAL A 123 -12.11 0.14 6.60
CA VAL A 123 -12.02 -1.30 6.87
C VAL A 123 -11.90 -2.03 5.55
N LEU A 124 -12.74 -1.73 4.56
CA LEU A 124 -12.61 -2.31 3.22
C LEU A 124 -11.26 -1.99 2.56
N GLY A 125 -10.70 -0.80 2.74
CA GLY A 125 -9.40 -0.41 2.20
C GLY A 125 -8.22 -1.07 2.92
N LEU A 126 -8.31 -1.27 4.24
CA LEU A 126 -7.32 -1.99 5.05
C LEU A 126 -7.44 -3.50 4.85
N GLU A 127 -8.66 -4.02 4.72
CA GLU A 127 -8.94 -5.37 4.28
C GLU A 127 -8.41 -5.57 2.87
N LEU A 128 -8.60 -4.62 1.94
CA LEU A 128 -8.00 -4.67 0.62
C LEU A 128 -6.48 -4.57 0.67
N ASN A 129 -5.88 -3.78 1.56
CA ASN A 129 -4.43 -3.83 1.82
C ASN A 129 -4.01 -5.23 2.30
N MET A 130 -4.72 -5.80 3.27
CA MET A 130 -4.49 -7.12 3.86
C MET A 130 -4.76 -8.23 2.86
N LEU A 131 -5.72 -8.03 1.96
CA LEU A 131 -6.12 -8.93 0.90
C LEU A 131 -5.12 -8.84 -0.22
N LEU A 132 -4.68 -7.69 -0.69
CA LEU A 132 -3.53 -7.60 -1.59
C LEU A 132 -2.32 -8.30 -0.97
N TYR A 133 -2.03 -8.06 0.31
CA TYR A 133 -1.01 -8.79 1.06
C TYR A 133 -1.28 -10.32 1.13
N ARG A 134 -2.54 -10.76 1.21
CA ARG A 134 -2.95 -12.18 1.19
C ARG A 134 -3.16 -12.75 -0.21
N ALA A 135 -3.31 -11.93 -1.24
CA ALA A 135 -3.66 -12.27 -2.62
C ALA A 135 -2.41 -12.68 -3.38
N CYS A 136 -1.35 -11.94 -3.05
CA CYS A 136 0.02 -12.39 -2.97
C CYS A 136 0.21 -13.80 -2.34
N ARG A 137 -0.80 -14.37 -1.67
CA ARG A 137 -0.81 -15.74 -1.15
C ARG A 137 -2.01 -16.62 -1.61
N LYS A 138 -3.12 -16.09 -2.19
CA LYS A 138 -4.34 -16.82 -2.68
C LYS A 138 -5.26 -16.00 -3.63
N PRO A 139 -5.99 -16.60 -4.60
CA PRO A 139 -6.62 -15.91 -5.75
C PRO A 139 -8.04 -15.30 -5.62
N ASP A 140 -8.69 -15.25 -4.45
CA ASP A 140 -10.09 -14.79 -4.35
C ASP A 140 -10.17 -13.29 -3.97
N ASP A 141 -10.47 -12.41 -4.94
CA ASP A 141 -10.02 -10.99 -4.93
C ASP A 141 -11.13 -9.91 -4.95
N HIS A 142 -10.87 -8.83 -4.20
CA HIS A 142 -11.57 -7.54 -4.32
C HIS A 142 -10.69 -6.59 -5.15
N CYS A 143 -11.21 -6.03 -6.24
CA CYS A 143 -10.50 -5.33 -7.35
C CYS A 143 -9.90 -6.24 -8.45
N PRO A 144 -10.70 -7.18 -9.00
CA PRO A 144 -10.21 -8.17 -9.97
C PRO A 144 -9.59 -7.53 -11.23
N HIS A 145 -10.10 -6.39 -11.69
CA HIS A 145 -9.60 -5.74 -12.91
C HIS A 145 -8.20 -5.16 -12.75
N LEU A 146 -7.91 -4.48 -11.63
CA LEU A 146 -6.58 -3.91 -11.41
C LEU A 146 -5.52 -5.02 -11.31
N VAL A 147 -5.81 -6.06 -10.53
CA VAL A 147 -4.90 -7.19 -10.36
C VAL A 147 -4.71 -7.95 -11.67
N GLU A 148 -5.79 -8.18 -12.43
CA GLU A 148 -5.71 -8.84 -13.72
C GLU A 148 -4.89 -8.03 -14.74
N ASN A 149 -5.11 -6.72 -14.84
CA ASN A 149 -4.33 -5.85 -15.73
C ASN A 149 -2.84 -5.90 -15.35
N MET A 150 -2.53 -5.85 -14.06
CA MET A 150 -1.15 -5.98 -13.56
C MET A 150 -0.55 -7.36 -13.94
N ARG A 151 -1.29 -8.46 -13.76
CA ARG A 151 -0.83 -9.81 -14.17
C ARG A 151 -0.55 -9.86 -15.67
N GLN A 152 -1.41 -9.27 -16.50
CA GLN A 152 -1.23 -9.23 -17.95
C GLN A 152 0.01 -8.44 -18.36
N ILE A 153 0.25 -7.28 -17.72
CA ILE A 153 1.46 -6.46 -17.93
C ILE A 153 2.72 -7.27 -17.58
N ALA A 154 2.73 -7.92 -16.41
CA ALA A 154 3.85 -8.77 -15.98
C ALA A 154 4.09 -9.93 -16.96
N ALA A 155 3.01 -10.59 -17.40
CA ALA A 155 3.10 -11.71 -18.32
C ALA A 155 3.63 -11.28 -19.71
N ALA A 156 3.22 -10.11 -20.21
CA ALA A 156 3.74 -9.56 -21.46
C ALA A 156 5.23 -9.22 -21.37
N ALA A 157 5.68 -8.65 -20.25
CA ALA A 157 7.10 -8.41 -19.99
C ALA A 157 7.91 -9.71 -19.94
N HIS A 158 7.40 -10.74 -19.27
CA HIS A 158 8.03 -12.06 -19.23
C HIS A 158 8.12 -12.74 -20.61
N ARG A 159 7.13 -12.53 -21.48
CA ARG A 159 7.15 -13.04 -22.87
C ARG A 159 8.03 -12.21 -23.80
N GLY A 160 8.59 -11.09 -23.34
CA GLY A 160 9.40 -10.18 -24.16
C GLY A 160 8.59 -9.33 -25.13
N GLU A 161 7.27 -9.24 -24.95
CA GLU A 161 6.38 -8.39 -25.75
C GLU A 161 6.53 -6.91 -25.39
N MET A 162 7.06 -6.62 -24.19
CA MET A 162 7.41 -5.29 -23.72
C MET A 162 8.65 -5.35 -22.82
N SER A 163 9.32 -4.22 -22.64
CA SER A 163 10.43 -4.12 -21.68
C SER A 163 9.92 -3.99 -20.24
N TRP A 164 10.74 -4.37 -19.26
CA TRP A 164 10.41 -4.16 -17.84
C TRP A 164 10.28 -2.67 -17.44
N GLN A 165 10.96 -1.78 -18.14
CA GLN A 165 10.78 -0.33 -17.93
C GLN A 165 9.42 0.14 -18.44
N GLU A 166 8.97 -0.39 -19.58
CA GLU A 166 7.64 -0.12 -20.11
C GLU A 166 6.55 -0.70 -19.18
N ALA A 167 6.71 -1.95 -18.73
CA ALA A 167 5.82 -2.58 -17.76
C ALA A 167 5.70 -1.76 -16.47
N LYS A 168 6.83 -1.22 -15.97
CA LYS A 168 6.85 -0.31 -14.82
C LYS A 168 6.01 0.95 -15.04
N GLY A 169 6.05 1.53 -16.23
CA GLY A 169 5.18 2.64 -16.62
C GLY A 169 3.71 2.25 -16.56
N LYS A 170 3.36 1.13 -17.22
CA LYS A 170 1.98 0.62 -17.26
C LYS A 170 1.42 0.27 -15.88
N PHE A 171 2.22 -0.30 -14.98
CA PHE A 171 1.79 -0.55 -13.60
C PHE A 171 1.37 0.74 -12.87
N ARG A 172 2.07 1.85 -13.10
CA ARG A 172 1.72 3.14 -12.50
C ARG A 172 0.46 3.71 -13.13
N GLU A 173 0.34 3.63 -14.45
CA GLU A 173 -0.86 4.04 -15.18
C GLU A 173 -2.11 3.30 -14.69
N GLU A 174 -2.03 1.99 -14.46
CA GLU A 174 -3.14 1.20 -13.92
C GLU A 174 -3.55 1.64 -12.50
N VAL A 175 -2.57 1.90 -11.62
CA VAL A 175 -2.85 2.44 -10.28
C VAL A 175 -3.49 3.83 -10.38
N GLU A 176 -2.96 4.72 -11.20
CA GLU A 176 -3.50 6.07 -11.38
C GLU A 176 -4.91 6.06 -11.98
N THR A 177 -5.17 5.16 -12.93
CA THR A 177 -6.49 4.91 -13.51
C THR A 177 -7.48 4.46 -12.43
N TYR A 178 -7.10 3.47 -11.63
CA TYR A 178 -7.90 3.02 -10.50
C TYR A 178 -8.19 4.16 -9.51
N ARG A 179 -7.18 4.94 -9.13
CA ARG A 179 -7.31 6.08 -8.20
C ARG A 179 -8.28 7.12 -8.75
N SER A 180 -8.17 7.45 -10.03
CA SER A 180 -9.04 8.43 -10.71
C SER A 180 -10.48 7.96 -10.77
N MET A 181 -10.72 6.69 -11.13
CA MET A 181 -12.04 6.07 -11.14
C MET A 181 -12.70 6.12 -9.75
N LYS A 182 -11.97 5.72 -8.71
CA LYS A 182 -12.48 5.75 -7.32
C LYS A 182 -12.79 7.16 -6.83
N GLN A 183 -11.98 8.15 -7.22
CA GLN A 183 -12.24 9.54 -6.91
C GLN A 183 -13.53 10.04 -7.60
N GLN A 184 -13.75 9.68 -8.86
CA GLN A 184 -14.97 10.03 -9.59
C GLN A 184 -16.21 9.39 -8.97
N GLU A 185 -16.17 8.09 -8.65
CA GLU A 185 -17.24 7.38 -7.94
C GLU A 185 -17.62 8.10 -6.63
N ALA A 186 -16.62 8.52 -5.86
CA ALA A 186 -16.84 9.24 -4.61
C ALA A 186 -17.45 10.64 -4.82
N ASN A 187 -17.01 11.37 -5.84
CA ASN A 187 -17.56 12.68 -6.17
C ASN A 187 -19.03 12.58 -6.62
N LEU A 188 -19.36 11.56 -7.42
CA LEU A 188 -20.74 11.30 -7.87
C LEU A 188 -21.66 10.91 -6.71
N ALA A 189 -21.18 10.09 -5.78
CA ALA A 189 -21.94 9.71 -4.59
C ALA A 189 -22.28 10.92 -3.69
N LEU A 190 -21.38 11.92 -3.62
CA LEU A 190 -21.63 13.16 -2.89
C LEU A 190 -22.63 14.08 -3.60
N ALA A 191 -22.59 14.14 -4.93
CA ALA A 191 -23.49 15.00 -5.72
C ALA A 191 -24.94 14.47 -5.79
N GLY A 192 -25.18 13.19 -5.50
CA GLY A 192 -26.50 12.57 -5.50
C GLY A 192 -27.17 12.48 -4.12
N ALA A 193 -26.58 13.07 -3.08
CA ALA A 193 -27.08 13.03 -1.71
C ALA A 193 -27.88 14.29 -1.30
N ASP A 194 -28.08 15.23 -2.23
CA ASP A 194 -28.92 16.44 -2.11
C ASP A 194 -30.33 16.22 -2.69
#